data_AF-A0A8D0H0Y7-F1
#
_entry.id   AF-A0A8D0H0Y7-F1
#
_cell.length_a   1.000
_cell.length_b   1.000
_cell.length_c   1.000
_cell.angle_alpha   90.00
_cell.angle_beta   90.00
_cell.angle_gamma   90.00
#
_symmetry.space_group_name_H-M   'P 1'
#
loop_
_entity.id
_entity.type
_entity.pdbx_description
1 polymer ?
#
loop_
_entity_poly.entity_id
_entity_poly.type
_entity_poly.pdbx_seq_one_letter_code
_entity_poly.pdbx_strand_id
1 'polypeptide(L)'
;MGHCGSTRAGYESCQWKDLKCGKLVCEYPSNKPFTKENAAVIYARVHSRWFVTLDYMKGPQVKDPFLVADGASCGKDMACMNQKFVQHSVLSVTKCDPKVKCNGKGVCNNKGNCHCLAGWAPPDCKDEDKRGYGGSIDSSLKSGLKTWICLTIRGKFQMSNSPVLF
;
A
#
# COMPACT_ATOMS: atom_id res chain seq x y z
N MET A 1 -5.79 15.97 11.94
CA MET A 1 -5.02 14.71 12.04
C MET A 1 -5.48 13.82 10.91
N GLY A 2 -4.63 13.64 9.91
CA GLY A 2 -5.00 13.22 8.56
C GLY A 2 -4.70 14.32 7.55
N HIS A 3 -3.79 14.05 6.61
CA HIS A 3 -3.43 14.93 5.50
C HIS A 3 -3.28 14.09 4.23
N CYS A 4 -3.37 14.72 3.07
CA CYS A 4 -3.26 14.07 1.75
C CYS A 4 -1.96 14.43 1.03
N GLY A 5 -1.01 14.99 1.77
CA GLY A 5 0.27 15.42 1.24
C GLY A 5 0.88 16.53 2.07
N SER A 6 2.01 17.04 1.62
CA SER A 6 2.61 18.25 2.16
C SER A 6 3.22 19.05 1.01
N THR A 7 3.06 20.37 1.07
CA THR A 7 3.71 21.31 0.16
C THR A 7 4.72 22.15 0.94
N ARG A 8 5.30 23.18 0.30
CA ARG A 8 6.13 24.16 1.02
C ARG A 8 5.32 24.95 2.05
N ALA A 9 4.01 25.05 1.88
CA ALA A 9 3.12 25.77 2.79
C ALA A 9 2.68 24.93 4.01
N GLY A 10 3.03 23.64 4.06
CA GLY A 10 2.66 22.72 5.15
C GLY A 10 1.79 21.56 4.66
N TYR A 11 1.06 20.94 5.59
CA TYR A 11 0.20 19.80 5.28
C TYR A 11 -1.02 20.19 4.44
N GLU A 12 -1.34 19.34 3.48
CA GLU A 12 -2.54 19.50 2.65
C GLU A 12 -3.72 18.74 3.25
N SER A 13 -4.82 19.45 3.45
CA SER A 13 -6.06 18.84 3.93
C SER A 13 -6.66 17.94 2.85
N CYS A 14 -7.17 16.78 3.28
CA CYS A 14 -7.91 15.89 2.39
C CYS A 14 -9.30 16.44 2.09
N GLN A 15 -9.77 16.21 0.85
CA GLN A 15 -11.19 16.32 0.55
C GLN A 15 -11.94 15.17 1.23
N TRP A 16 -13.24 15.37 1.53
CA TRP A 16 -14.04 14.37 2.23
C TRP A 16 -14.01 12.98 1.57
N LYS A 17 -14.13 12.94 0.23
CA LYS A 17 -14.05 11.69 -0.55
C LYS A 17 -12.68 11.01 -0.49
N ASP A 18 -11.62 11.79 -0.29
CA ASP A 18 -10.22 11.34 -0.35
C ASP A 18 -9.69 10.89 1.02
N LEU A 19 -10.47 11.03 2.10
CA LEU A 19 -10.04 10.71 3.47
C LEU A 19 -9.48 9.28 3.60
N LYS A 20 -10.01 8.32 2.84
CA LYS A 20 -9.54 6.92 2.83
C LYS A 20 -8.18 6.71 2.16
N CYS A 21 -7.69 7.72 1.45
CA CYS A 21 -6.43 7.70 0.71
C CYS A 21 -5.39 8.66 1.29
N GLY A 22 -5.70 9.33 2.41
CA GLY A 22 -4.78 10.20 3.12
C GLY A 22 -3.81 9.43 4.04
N LYS A 23 -3.40 10.08 5.13
CA LYS A 23 -2.57 9.47 6.17
C LYS A 23 -3.30 8.35 6.91
N LEU A 24 -2.59 7.23 7.11
CA LEU A 24 -3.06 6.06 7.85
C LEU A 24 -3.34 6.40 9.31
N VAL A 25 -4.48 5.92 9.79
CA VAL A 25 -4.89 5.94 11.18
C VAL A 25 -5.28 4.52 11.55
N CYS A 26 -4.57 3.93 12.52
CA CYS A 26 -4.74 2.53 12.87
C CYS A 26 -5.46 2.44 14.22
N GLU A 27 -6.35 1.45 14.36
CA GLU A 27 -6.96 1.17 15.66
C GLU A 27 -5.89 0.60 16.61
N TYR A 28 -5.92 1.06 17.86
CA TYR A 28 -4.99 0.66 18.90
C TYR A 28 -5.76 0.23 20.15
N PRO A 29 -6.14 -1.05 20.28
CA PRO A 29 -6.99 -1.54 21.36
C PRO A 29 -6.22 -1.76 22.69
N SER A 30 -4.91 -1.54 22.69
CA SER A 30 -4.06 -1.75 23.86
C SER A 30 -4.22 -0.63 24.89
N ASN A 31 -4.16 -1.01 26.17
CA ASN A 31 -4.17 -0.10 27.32
C ASN A 31 -2.77 0.44 27.66
N LYS A 32 -1.71 -0.06 27.02
CA LYS A 32 -0.34 0.45 27.18
C LYS A 32 -0.12 1.65 26.26
N PRO A 33 0.55 2.73 26.71
CA PRO A 33 0.92 3.81 25.81
C PRO A 33 1.79 3.30 24.66
N PHE A 34 1.36 3.55 23.43
CA PHE A 34 2.20 3.44 22.25
C PHE A 34 3.19 4.60 22.22
N THR A 35 4.48 4.28 22.16
CA THR A 35 5.57 5.24 22.04
C THR A 35 6.43 4.89 20.84
N LYS A 36 6.97 5.92 20.19
CA LYS A 36 7.87 5.76 19.06
C LYS A 36 8.90 6.89 19.09
N GLU A 37 10.18 6.52 19.06
CA GLU A 37 11.26 7.50 19.01
C GLU A 37 11.18 8.34 17.74
N ASN A 38 11.52 9.63 17.87
CA ASN A 38 11.53 10.61 16.78
C ASN A 38 10.17 10.77 16.06
N ALA A 39 9.08 10.39 16.71
CA ALA A 39 7.73 10.61 16.19
C ALA A 39 6.79 11.11 17.29
N ALA A 40 5.95 12.08 16.94
CA ALA A 40 4.79 12.41 17.73
C ALA A 40 3.74 11.31 17.55
N VAL A 41 3.26 10.75 18.66
CA VAL A 41 2.14 9.82 18.67
C VAL A 41 0.87 10.62 18.92
N ILE A 42 -0.07 10.57 17.97
CA ILE A 42 -1.33 11.29 18.06
C ILE A 42 -2.43 10.27 18.32
N TYR A 43 -3.14 10.45 19.44
CA TYR A 43 -4.28 9.63 19.82
C TYR A 43 -5.59 10.32 19.47
N ALA A 44 -6.51 9.54 18.89
CA ALA A 44 -7.89 9.95 18.69
C ALA A 44 -8.81 8.88 19.30
N ARG A 45 -9.86 9.34 19.97
CA ARG A 45 -10.90 8.46 20.50
C ARG A 45 -12.18 8.68 19.71
N VAL A 46 -12.69 7.61 19.11
CA VAL A 46 -13.99 7.61 18.42
C VAL A 46 -14.84 6.54 19.07
N HIS A 47 -15.92 6.96 19.74
CA HIS A 47 -16.70 6.12 20.64
C HIS A 47 -15.82 5.47 21.73
N SER A 48 -15.86 4.13 21.86
CA SER A 48 -15.07 3.36 22.82
C SER A 48 -13.79 2.76 22.22
N ARG A 49 -13.34 3.26 21.06
CA ARG A 49 -12.17 2.76 20.34
C ARG A 49 -11.10 3.82 20.25
N TRP A 50 -9.86 3.40 20.47
CA TRP A 50 -8.67 4.24 20.36
C TRP A 50 -8.03 4.06 19.00
N PHE A 51 -7.55 5.16 18.46
CA PHE A 51 -6.87 5.22 17.18
C PHE A 51 -5.57 5.99 17.33
N VAL A 52 -4.54 5.55 16.63
CA VAL A 52 -3.23 6.17 16.66
C VAL A 52 -2.76 6.49 15.24
N THR A 53 -2.06 7.60 15.13
CA THR A 53 -1.25 7.94 13.98
C THR A 53 0.09 8.48 14.45
N LEU A 54 1.10 8.35 13.61
CA LEU A 54 2.45 8.81 13.88
C LEU A 54 2.79 10.01 13.01
N ASP A 55 3.48 11.00 13.57
CA ASP A 55 4.08 12.09 12.82
C ASP A 55 5.57 12.17 13.10
N TYR A 56 6.39 11.90 12.09
CA TYR A 56 7.85 12.01 12.19
C TYR A 56 8.34 13.46 12.12
N MET A 57 7.44 14.45 12.07
CA MET A 57 7.75 15.89 12.04
C MET A 57 8.82 16.23 10.99
N LYS A 58 8.73 15.55 9.83
CA LYS A 58 9.67 15.73 8.75
C LYS A 58 9.44 17.08 8.08
N GLY A 59 10.51 17.67 7.55
CA GLY A 59 10.44 18.94 6.85
C GLY A 59 9.49 18.93 5.65
N PRO A 60 9.05 20.12 5.19
CA PRO A 60 8.17 20.25 4.03
C PRO A 60 8.77 19.54 2.80
N GLN A 61 7.91 18.98 1.93
CA GLN A 61 8.26 18.16 0.76
C GLN A 61 8.74 16.73 1.04
N VAL A 62 9.00 16.35 2.30
CA VAL A 62 9.29 14.95 2.61
C VAL A 62 7.99 14.16 2.67
N LYS A 63 7.85 13.17 1.78
CA LYS A 63 6.67 12.30 1.75
C LYS A 63 6.53 11.59 3.10
N ASP A 64 5.37 11.76 3.72
CA ASP A 64 5.04 11.06 4.95
C ASP A 64 4.92 9.55 4.63
N PRO A 65 5.70 8.68 5.31
CA PRO A 65 5.70 7.25 5.05
C PRO A 65 4.38 6.56 5.41
N PHE A 66 3.48 7.24 6.12
CA PHE A 66 2.16 6.73 6.48
C PHE A 66 1.04 7.23 5.57
N LEU A 67 1.34 7.90 4.45
CA LEU A 67 0.33 8.10 3.41
C LEU A 67 -0.06 6.75 2.79
N VAL A 68 -1.36 6.55 2.56
CA VAL A 68 -1.85 5.37 1.84
C VAL A 68 -1.17 5.30 0.47
N ALA A 69 -0.67 4.11 0.15
CA ALA A 69 0.05 3.84 -1.09
C ALA A 69 -0.90 3.86 -2.30
N ASP A 70 -0.36 4.25 -3.45
CA ASP A 70 -1.11 4.18 -4.70
C ASP A 70 -1.44 2.73 -5.06
N GLY A 71 -2.63 2.49 -5.61
CA GLY A 71 -3.18 1.17 -5.88
C GLY A 71 -3.85 0.50 -4.68
N ALA A 72 -3.72 1.05 -3.46
CA ALA A 72 -4.40 0.49 -2.30
C ALA A 72 -5.92 0.55 -2.48
N SER A 73 -6.60 -0.59 -2.27
CA SER A 73 -8.06 -0.64 -2.32
C SER A 73 -8.65 0.15 -1.16
N CYS A 74 -9.59 1.04 -1.48
CA CYS A 74 -10.26 1.92 -0.52
C CYS A 74 -11.80 1.80 -0.57
N GLY A 75 -12.31 0.96 -1.46
CA GLY A 75 -13.73 0.65 -1.63
C GLY A 75 -13.94 -0.38 -2.74
N LYS A 76 -15.19 -0.78 -2.95
CA LYS A 76 -15.57 -1.65 -4.06
C LYS A 76 -15.26 -0.94 -5.37
N ASP A 77 -14.45 -1.58 -6.23
CA ASP A 77 -13.97 -1.04 -7.52
C ASP A 77 -13.24 0.31 -7.42
N MET A 78 -12.66 0.61 -6.25
CA MET A 78 -12.01 1.89 -5.95
C MET A 78 -10.62 1.70 -5.35
N ALA A 79 -9.69 2.54 -5.78
CA ALA A 79 -8.30 2.57 -5.34
C ALA A 79 -7.83 3.99 -5.01
N CYS A 80 -6.75 4.06 -4.25
CA CYS A 80 -6.04 5.30 -4.01
C CYS A 80 -5.03 5.58 -5.12
N MET A 81 -5.00 6.80 -5.64
CA MET A 81 -3.98 7.25 -6.57
C MET A 81 -3.68 8.73 -6.35
N ASN A 82 -2.41 9.07 -6.09
CA ASN A 82 -1.99 10.43 -5.71
C ASN A 82 -2.83 10.98 -4.55
N GLN A 83 -3.06 10.12 -3.54
CA GLN A 83 -3.90 10.41 -2.37
C GLN A 83 -5.35 10.80 -2.72
N LYS A 84 -5.84 10.40 -3.91
CA LYS A 84 -7.22 10.55 -4.35
C LYS A 84 -7.97 9.24 -4.37
N PHE A 85 -9.25 9.29 -4.03
CA PHE A 85 -10.18 8.17 -4.15
C PHE A 85 -10.70 8.07 -5.60
N VAL A 86 -10.23 7.08 -6.36
CA VAL A 86 -10.52 6.93 -7.79
C VAL A 86 -11.05 5.54 -8.12
N GLN A 87 -11.78 5.42 -9.23
CA GLN A 87 -12.20 4.11 -9.74
C GLN A 87 -11.00 3.32 -10.25
N HIS A 88 -11.03 2.00 -10.09
CA HIS A 88 -10.00 1.09 -10.63
C HIS A 88 -9.79 1.27 -12.14
N SER A 89 -10.83 1.62 -12.89
CA SER A 89 -10.78 1.87 -14.34
C SER A 89 -9.90 3.05 -14.74
N VAL A 90 -9.68 4.00 -13.82
CA VAL A 90 -8.84 5.20 -14.03
C VAL A 90 -7.36 4.88 -13.82
N LEU A 91 -7.05 3.83 -13.06
CA LEU A 91 -5.72 3.29 -13.05
C LEU A 91 -5.43 2.80 -14.47
N SER A 92 -4.43 3.39 -15.13
CA SER A 92 -3.95 2.95 -16.43
C SER A 92 -3.31 1.56 -16.32
N VAL A 93 -4.13 0.54 -16.02
CA VAL A 93 -3.74 -0.85 -16.14
C VAL A 93 -3.67 -1.11 -17.63
N THR A 94 -2.46 -1.23 -18.16
CA THR A 94 -2.26 -1.69 -19.53
C THR A 94 -3.13 -2.92 -19.72
N LYS A 95 -4.08 -2.88 -20.68
CA LYS A 95 -4.93 -4.04 -21.00
C LYS A 95 -4.01 -5.22 -21.27
N CYS A 96 -3.97 -6.13 -20.31
CA CYS A 96 -3.09 -7.27 -20.30
C CYS A 96 -4.00 -8.46 -20.04
N ASP A 97 -4.28 -9.22 -21.09
CA ASP A 97 -4.99 -10.49 -20.96
C ASP A 97 -3.97 -11.54 -20.52
N PRO A 98 -4.05 -12.07 -19.29
CA PRO A 98 -3.06 -13.02 -18.78
C PRO A 98 -3.06 -14.34 -19.57
N LYS A 99 -4.19 -14.72 -20.18
CA LYS A 99 -4.27 -15.93 -21.00
C LYS A 99 -3.44 -15.78 -22.28
N VAL A 100 -3.48 -14.60 -22.89
CA VAL A 100 -2.77 -14.31 -24.13
C VAL A 100 -1.33 -13.88 -23.87
N LYS A 101 -1.11 -12.93 -22.96
CA LYS A 101 0.20 -12.32 -22.72
C LYS A 101 1.09 -13.13 -21.78
N CYS A 102 0.50 -13.80 -20.79
CA CYS A 102 1.24 -14.59 -19.79
C CYS A 102 1.05 -16.10 -20.01
N ASN A 103 0.61 -16.51 -21.21
CA ASN A 103 0.33 -17.90 -21.58
C ASN A 103 -0.61 -18.65 -20.62
N GLY A 104 -1.42 -17.93 -19.83
CA GLY A 104 -2.25 -18.51 -18.76
C GLY A 104 -1.47 -19.02 -17.55
N LYS A 105 -0.16 -18.73 -17.47
CA LYS A 105 0.78 -19.20 -16.43
C LYS A 105 1.33 -18.08 -15.56
N GLY A 106 0.61 -16.96 -15.52
CA GLY A 106 0.96 -15.79 -14.70
C GLY A 106 -0.19 -14.79 -14.66
N VAL A 107 0.00 -13.75 -13.85
CA VAL A 107 -0.92 -12.62 -13.72
C VAL A 107 -0.27 -11.34 -14.19
N CYS A 108 -1.05 -10.44 -14.77
CA CYS A 108 -0.54 -9.14 -15.20
C CYS A 108 -0.43 -8.18 -14.02
N ASN A 109 0.68 -7.47 -13.92
CA ASN A 109 0.81 -6.36 -12.98
C ASN A 109 0.36 -5.03 -13.61
N ASN A 110 0.41 -3.95 -12.83
CA ASN A 110 -0.02 -2.62 -13.23
C ASN A 110 0.82 -1.98 -14.36
N LYS A 111 2.03 -2.50 -14.63
CA LYS A 111 2.85 -2.10 -15.78
C LYS A 111 2.50 -2.90 -17.05
N GLY A 112 1.60 -3.87 -16.92
CA GLY A 112 1.25 -4.81 -17.98
C GLY A 112 2.29 -5.92 -18.15
N ASN A 113 3.20 -6.12 -17.21
CA ASN A 113 4.16 -7.23 -17.24
C ASN A 113 3.58 -8.45 -16.54
N CYS A 114 4.04 -9.65 -16.92
CA CYS A 114 3.61 -10.86 -16.25
C CYS A 114 4.38 -11.08 -14.95
N HIS A 115 3.66 -11.53 -13.94
CA HIS A 115 4.18 -12.17 -12.75
C HIS A 115 3.87 -13.66 -12.88
N CYS A 116 4.89 -14.44 -13.22
CA CYS A 116 4.78 -15.85 -13.53
C CYS A 116 4.64 -16.69 -12.27
N LEU A 117 3.83 -17.76 -12.38
CA LEU A 117 3.69 -18.75 -11.33
C LEU A 117 5.01 -19.52 -11.14
N ALA A 118 5.14 -20.16 -9.99
CA ALA A 118 6.28 -21.04 -9.70
C ALA A 118 6.51 -22.04 -10.83
N GLY A 119 7.76 -22.18 -11.25
CA GLY A 119 8.15 -23.01 -12.40
C GLY A 119 8.09 -22.32 -13.76
N TRP A 120 7.68 -21.05 -13.87
CA TRP A 120 7.62 -20.31 -15.14
C TRP A 120 8.44 -19.03 -15.11
N ALA A 121 9.19 -18.75 -16.17
CA ALA A 121 10.08 -17.61 -16.26
C ALA A 121 9.37 -16.38 -16.88
N PRO A 122 9.54 -15.17 -16.30
CA PRO A 122 9.18 -13.93 -17.00
C PRO A 122 10.06 -13.75 -18.26
N PRO A 123 9.62 -13.01 -19.30
CA PRO A 123 8.58 -11.96 -19.25
C PRO A 123 7.14 -12.39 -19.58
N ASP A 124 6.92 -13.54 -20.23
CA ASP A 124 5.63 -13.98 -20.76
C ASP A 124 5.16 -15.34 -20.19
N CYS A 125 5.91 -15.93 -19.24
CA CYS A 125 5.59 -17.20 -18.59
C CYS A 125 5.48 -18.38 -19.58
N LYS A 126 6.20 -18.29 -20.70
CA LYS A 126 6.24 -19.35 -21.71
C LYS A 126 7.24 -20.45 -21.38
N ASP A 127 8.39 -20.07 -20.84
CA ASP A 127 9.50 -20.98 -20.56
C ASP A 127 9.50 -21.43 -19.10
N GLU A 128 9.98 -22.65 -18.86
CA GLU A 128 10.09 -23.19 -17.50
C GLU A 128 11.31 -22.62 -16.76
N ASP A 129 11.09 -22.13 -15.54
CA ASP A 129 12.17 -21.75 -14.64
C ASP A 129 12.63 -22.97 -13.85
N LYS A 130 13.80 -23.50 -14.21
CA LYS A 130 14.45 -24.63 -13.52
C LYS A 130 14.73 -24.38 -12.03
N ARG A 131 14.75 -23.11 -11.60
CA ARG A 131 14.91 -22.73 -10.18
C ARG A 131 13.58 -22.72 -9.42
N GLY A 132 12.46 -22.69 -10.15
CA GLY A 132 11.11 -22.87 -9.62
C GLY A 132 10.52 -21.64 -8.91
N TYR A 133 11.18 -20.49 -8.90
CA TYR A 133 10.72 -19.35 -8.09
C TYR A 133 9.62 -18.53 -8.77
N GLY A 134 9.60 -18.49 -10.10
CA GLY A 134 8.66 -17.65 -10.84
C GLY A 134 9.03 -16.16 -10.78
N GLY A 135 8.01 -15.30 -10.77
CA GLY A 135 8.16 -13.86 -10.54
C GLY A 135 7.98 -12.99 -11.78
N SER A 136 8.36 -11.72 -11.67
CA SER A 136 8.17 -10.71 -12.72
C SER A 136 9.48 -10.00 -13.03
N ILE A 137 9.62 -9.46 -14.24
CA ILE A 137 10.75 -8.59 -14.61
C ILE A 137 10.88 -7.36 -13.70
N ASP A 138 9.79 -6.98 -13.02
CA ASP A 138 9.75 -5.86 -12.08
C ASP A 138 10.28 -6.18 -10.69
N SER A 139 10.41 -7.47 -10.36
CA SER A 139 10.79 -7.94 -9.04
C SER A 139 12.28 -8.32 -9.04
N SER A 140 13.17 -7.33 -8.88
CA SER A 140 14.54 -7.63 -8.47
C SER A 140 14.53 -7.96 -6.98
N LEU A 141 15.04 -9.15 -6.61
CA LEU A 141 15.16 -9.60 -5.21
C LEU A 141 15.99 -8.58 -4.41
N LYS A 142 15.30 -7.69 -3.69
CA LYS A 142 15.85 -6.98 -2.53
C LYS A 142 15.05 -7.39 -1.31
N SER A 143 15.50 -8.48 -0.69
CA SER A 143 15.08 -8.94 0.61
C SER A 143 15.39 -7.87 1.68
N GLY A 144 14.38 -7.54 2.50
CA GLY A 144 14.63 -7.02 3.84
C GLY A 144 14.23 -5.57 4.12
N LEU A 145 12.96 -5.21 3.95
CA LEU A 145 12.38 -4.13 4.75
C LEU A 145 11.37 -4.71 5.74
N LYS A 146 11.72 -4.67 7.04
CA LYS A 146 10.75 -4.83 8.13
C LYS A 146 9.94 -3.53 8.23
N THR A 147 8.87 -3.46 7.45
CA THR A 147 7.91 -2.35 7.50
C THR A 147 6.70 -2.79 8.33
N TRP A 148 6.28 -1.97 9.28
CA TRP A 148 5.02 -2.17 9.98
C TRP A 148 3.87 -1.91 9.01
N ILE A 149 3.12 -2.95 8.66
CA ILE A 149 1.99 -2.83 7.73
C ILE A 149 0.74 -2.58 8.55
N CYS A 150 0.02 -1.51 8.21
CA CYS A 150 -1.36 -1.35 8.69
C CYS A 150 -2.24 -2.25 7.80
N LEU A 151 -2.48 -3.48 8.27
CA LEU A 151 -3.24 -4.48 7.53
C LEU A 151 -4.73 -4.21 7.64
N THR A 152 -5.45 -4.38 6.54
CA THR A 152 -6.91 -4.36 6.51
C THR A 152 -7.44 -5.72 6.96
N ILE A 153 -7.56 -5.96 8.26
CA ILE A 153 -8.20 -7.18 8.80
C ILE A 153 -9.70 -6.91 8.91
N ARG A 154 -10.51 -7.56 8.05
CA ARG A 154 -11.99 -7.42 8.06
C ARG A 154 -12.47 -5.95 7.98
N GLY A 155 -11.80 -5.13 7.17
CA GLY A 155 -12.13 -3.71 7.01
C GLY A 155 -11.65 -2.81 8.16
N LYS A 156 -10.86 -3.34 9.10
CA LYS A 156 -10.19 -2.57 10.16
C LYS A 156 -8.68 -2.52 9.90
N PHE A 157 -8.11 -1.33 10.03
CA PHE A 157 -6.69 -1.07 9.90
C PHE A 157 -6.00 -1.35 11.25
N GLN A 158 -5.27 -2.47 11.33
CA GLN A 158 -4.51 -2.88 12.51
C GLN A 158 -3.00 -2.85 12.23
N MET A 159 -2.23 -2.32 13.18
CA MET A 159 -0.76 -2.39 13.12
C MET A 159 -0.30 -3.80 13.47
N SER A 160 0.44 -4.44 12.56
CA SER A 160 1.04 -5.74 12.78
C SER A 160 2.51 -5.76 12.37
N ASN A 161 3.29 -6.58 13.06
CA ASN A 161 4.70 -6.81 12.75
C ASN A 161 4.77 -8.02 11.81
N SER A 162 4.51 -7.81 10.52
CA SER A 162 4.51 -8.89 9.52
C SER A 162 5.66 -8.73 8.53
N PRO A 163 6.37 -9.81 8.16
CA PRO A 163 7.27 -9.79 7.02
C PRO A 163 6.44 -9.50 5.76
N VAL A 164 6.88 -8.51 4.96
CA VAL A 164 6.31 -8.26 3.64
C VAL A 164 6.71 -9.44 2.76
N LEU A 165 5.79 -10.37 2.51
CA LEU A 165 5.90 -11.29 1.39
C LEU A 165 5.43 -10.50 0.16
N PHE A 166 6.38 -10.21 -0.73
CA PHE A 166 6.10 -9.67 -2.05
C PHE A 166 5.33 -10.67 -2.90
#